data_AF-A0A5S5DPT8-F1
#
_entry.id   AF-A0A5S5DPT8-F1
#
_cell.length_a   1.000
_cell.length_b   1.000
_cell.length_c   1.000
_cell.angle_alpha   90.00
_cell.angle_beta   90.00
_cell.angle_gamma   90.00
#
_symmetry.space_group_name_H-M   'P 1'
#
loop_
_entity.id
_entity.type
_entity.pdbx_description
1 polymer ?
#
loop_
_entity_poly.entity_id
_entity_poly.type
_entity_poly.pdbx_seq_one_letter_code
_entity_poly.pdbx_strand_id
1 'polypeptide(L)'
;MKKTIAILLLSCLLFNCGQNKVTEKKNATEKPTQNFMTFRLVDNKLIEYDIDTLKNFNEITEILDKIDCSKEYALFKLETDKKIYKIQPLQFCYDIFDYKLREVLYINTDSITVNHEMKLPIDSLKVTLKNHLLNPNDNKNFPSKGEKKLISINVDGTKDIAETKKLLLKIIEGINELDNKPNFGFMFENRGIIPKPIYE
;
A
#
# COMPACT_ATOMS: atom_id res chain seq x y z
N MET A 1 -60.16 55.78 -21.89
CA MET A 1 -59.23 54.93 -22.67
C MET A 1 -58.10 55.78 -23.22
N LYS A 2 -56.85 55.35 -22.95
CA LYS A 2 -55.57 55.73 -23.60
C LYS A 2 -55.06 57.16 -23.39
N LYS A 3 -53.78 57.44 -23.12
CA LYS A 3 -52.58 56.69 -22.65
C LYS A 3 -51.61 57.81 -22.26
N THR A 4 -51.17 57.86 -21.00
CA THR A 4 -50.19 58.84 -20.51
C THR A 4 -48.81 58.45 -21.03
N ILE A 5 -48.17 59.34 -21.77
CA ILE A 5 -46.76 59.22 -22.18
C ILE A 5 -45.93 59.81 -21.04
N ALA A 6 -45.25 58.97 -20.29
CA ALA A 6 -44.19 59.38 -19.37
C ALA A 6 -42.90 58.71 -19.84
N ILE A 7 -42.09 59.50 -20.54
CA ILE A 7 -40.70 59.23 -20.88
C ILE A 7 -39.93 59.21 -19.58
N LEU A 8 -39.48 58.04 -19.14
CA LEU A 8 -38.54 57.89 -18.03
C LEU A 8 -37.20 57.38 -18.57
N LEU A 9 -36.37 58.38 -18.86
CA LEU A 9 -34.91 58.35 -18.93
C LEU A 9 -34.33 57.67 -17.68
N LEU A 10 -34.30 56.33 -17.64
CA LEU A 10 -33.63 55.61 -16.56
C LEU A 10 -33.11 54.21 -16.98
N SER A 11 -32.61 54.06 -18.20
CA SER A 11 -32.00 52.80 -18.66
C SER A 11 -30.51 52.92 -19.06
N CYS A 12 -29.89 54.08 -18.86
CA CYS A 12 -28.48 54.32 -19.21
C CYS A 12 -27.46 54.08 -18.08
N LEU A 13 -27.77 53.27 -17.05
CA LEU A 13 -26.88 53.11 -15.89
C LEU A 13 -26.41 51.69 -15.55
N LEU A 14 -26.55 50.69 -16.43
CA LEU A 14 -26.01 49.34 -16.15
C LEU A 14 -25.11 48.75 -17.27
N PHE A 15 -24.50 49.61 -18.09
CA PHE A 15 -23.30 49.23 -18.86
C PHE A 15 -22.04 49.46 -18.03
N ASN A 16 -21.73 48.54 -17.12
CA ASN A 16 -20.35 48.11 -16.83
C ASN A 16 -20.35 46.90 -15.87
N CYS A 17 -20.81 45.74 -16.33
CA CYS A 17 -20.29 44.49 -15.76
C CYS A 17 -18.87 44.32 -16.31
N GLY A 18 -17.88 44.71 -15.51
CA GLY A 18 -16.49 44.38 -15.77
C GLY A 18 -16.34 42.89 -15.95
N GLN A 19 -15.94 42.47 -17.15
CA GLN A 19 -15.47 41.11 -17.40
C GLN A 19 -14.12 40.95 -16.70
N ASN A 20 -14.17 40.70 -15.39
CA ASN A 20 -13.05 40.05 -14.73
C ASN A 20 -13.02 38.64 -15.27
N LYS A 21 -12.09 38.37 -16.20
CA LYS A 21 -11.68 37.03 -16.55
C LYS A 21 -11.21 36.37 -15.26
N VAL A 22 -12.12 35.64 -14.61
CA VAL A 22 -11.74 34.65 -13.61
C VAL A 22 -10.99 33.60 -14.41
N THR A 23 -9.66 33.73 -14.44
CA THR A 23 -8.78 32.60 -14.74
C THR A 23 -9.11 31.55 -13.70
N GLU A 24 -9.94 30.58 -14.07
CA GLU A 24 -10.06 29.32 -13.35
C GLU A 24 -8.65 28.73 -13.29
N LYS A 25 -7.96 28.95 -12.16
CA LYS A 25 -6.89 28.07 -11.74
C LYS A 25 -7.52 26.69 -11.70
N LYS A 26 -7.22 25.85 -12.70
CA LYS A 26 -7.41 24.41 -12.58
C LYS A 26 -6.66 23.99 -11.32
N ASN A 27 -7.38 23.87 -10.21
CA ASN A 27 -6.87 23.24 -9.02
C ASN A 27 -6.45 21.84 -9.48
N ALA A 28 -5.14 21.58 -9.52
CA ALA A 28 -4.65 20.25 -9.79
C ALA A 28 -5.33 19.33 -8.77
N THR A 29 -6.18 18.42 -9.25
CA THR A 29 -6.90 17.51 -8.37
C THR A 29 -5.84 16.68 -7.65
N GLU A 30 -5.73 16.85 -6.33
CA GLU A 30 -4.77 16.11 -5.54
C GLU A 30 -5.01 14.60 -5.73
N LYS A 31 -3.92 13.85 -5.97
CA LYS A 31 -4.03 12.40 -6.16
C LYS A 31 -4.58 11.78 -4.86
N PRO A 32 -5.58 10.88 -4.95
CA PRO A 32 -6.06 10.18 -3.77
C PRO A 32 -4.92 9.41 -3.10
N THR A 33 -4.93 9.37 -1.76
CA THR A 33 -3.95 8.65 -0.94
C THR A 33 -4.58 7.41 -0.33
N GLN A 34 -3.88 6.28 -0.39
CA GLN A 34 -4.26 5.04 0.28
C GLN A 34 -3.14 4.61 1.23
N ASN A 35 -3.52 4.32 2.48
CA ASN A 35 -2.60 3.76 3.45
C ASN A 35 -2.63 2.23 3.39
N PHE A 36 -1.45 1.62 3.38
CA PHE A 36 -1.24 0.17 3.45
C PHE A 36 -0.29 -0.08 4.62
N MET A 37 -0.86 -0.20 5.82
CA MET A 37 -0.13 -0.14 7.09
C MET A 37 -0.43 -1.37 7.94
N THR A 38 0.58 -1.89 8.63
CA THR A 38 0.46 -3.09 9.46
C THR A 38 -0.04 -2.84 10.87
N PHE A 39 0.07 -1.61 11.38
CA PHE A 39 -0.41 -1.24 12.70
C PHE A 39 -0.98 0.18 12.72
N ARG A 40 -1.91 0.42 13.65
CA ARG A 40 -2.38 1.77 13.99
C ARG A 40 -1.35 2.39 14.94
N LEU A 41 -0.21 2.82 14.41
CA LEU A 41 0.80 3.54 15.18
C LEU A 41 0.38 5.00 15.28
N VAL A 42 -0.47 5.31 16.25
CA VAL A 42 -1.07 6.65 16.42
C VAL A 42 -0.06 7.65 17.01
N ASP A 43 1.02 7.17 17.65
CA ASP A 43 1.92 8.01 18.46
C ASP A 43 3.40 7.98 18.02
N ASN A 44 3.75 7.27 16.94
CA ASN A 44 5.15 7.10 16.54
C ASN A 44 5.56 8.04 15.40
N LYS A 45 6.81 8.50 15.42
CA LYS A 45 7.38 9.31 14.35
C LYS A 45 7.57 8.46 13.09
N LEU A 46 6.81 8.80 12.05
CA LEU A 46 6.97 8.22 10.72
C LEU A 46 8.02 9.01 9.94
N ILE A 47 9.01 8.33 9.39
CA ILE A 47 9.95 8.91 8.42
C ILE A 47 9.52 8.44 7.04
N GLU A 48 9.15 9.40 6.20
CA GLU A 48 8.72 9.11 4.85
C GLU A 48 9.91 9.00 3.88
N TYR A 49 9.93 7.93 3.10
CA TYR A 49 10.89 7.67 2.03
C TYR A 49 10.13 7.56 0.71
N ASP A 50 10.55 8.31 -0.31
CA ASP A 50 10.04 8.12 -1.66
C ASP A 50 10.68 6.89 -2.28
N ILE A 51 9.86 5.87 -2.59
CA ILE A 51 10.37 4.60 -3.11
C ILE A 51 11.09 4.79 -4.44
N ASP A 52 10.74 5.81 -5.24
CA ASP A 52 11.36 6.08 -6.54
C ASP A 52 12.79 6.63 -6.42
N THR A 53 13.22 7.01 -5.22
CA THR A 53 14.59 7.47 -4.96
C THR A 53 15.55 6.33 -4.61
N LEU A 54 15.03 5.12 -4.41
CA LEU A 54 15.79 3.95 -4.01
C LEU A 54 16.23 3.14 -5.24
N LYS A 55 17.38 2.47 -5.17
CA LYS A 55 17.89 1.69 -6.31
C LYS A 55 17.18 0.35 -6.47
N ASN A 56 16.92 -0.35 -5.37
CA ASN A 56 16.39 -1.71 -5.35
C ASN A 56 15.77 -2.05 -4.00
N PHE A 57 15.30 -3.29 -3.86
CA PHE A 57 14.70 -3.78 -2.62
C PHE A 57 15.68 -3.82 -1.43
N ASN A 58 16.97 -4.02 -1.66
CA ASN A 58 17.95 -4.06 -0.58
C ASN A 58 18.02 -2.73 0.17
N GLU A 59 17.95 -1.60 -0.54
CA GLU A 59 17.95 -0.27 0.11
C GLU A 59 16.72 -0.08 1.02
N ILE A 60 15.55 -0.62 0.65
CA ILE A 60 14.36 -0.62 1.50
C ILE A 60 14.64 -1.37 2.81
N THR A 61 15.18 -2.58 2.72
CA THR A 61 15.49 -3.38 3.90
C THR A 61 16.61 -2.79 4.76
N GLU A 62 17.62 -2.17 4.15
CA GLU A 62 18.67 -1.45 4.89
C GLU A 62 18.12 -0.24 5.65
N ILE A 63 17.16 0.48 5.07
CA ILE A 63 16.45 1.57 5.75
C ILE A 63 15.73 1.01 6.97
N LEU A 64 14.97 -0.08 6.79
CA LEU A 64 14.23 -0.72 7.88
C LEU A 64 15.18 -1.18 8.99
N ASP A 65 16.26 -1.88 8.67
CA ASP A 65 17.24 -2.36 9.65
C ASP A 65 17.88 -1.22 10.44
N LYS A 66 18.10 -0.05 9.83
CA LYS A 66 18.70 1.12 10.48
C LYS A 66 17.75 1.82 11.46
N ILE A 67 16.46 1.88 11.15
CA ILE A 67 15.48 2.65 11.92
C ILE A 67 14.71 1.82 12.93
N ASP A 68 14.63 0.49 12.76
CA ASP A 68 13.81 -0.38 13.61
C ASP A 68 14.13 -0.22 15.10
N CYS A 69 15.41 -0.02 15.41
CA CYS A 69 15.90 0.12 16.77
C CYS A 69 15.95 1.57 17.29
N SER A 70 15.61 2.57 16.47
CA SER A 70 15.60 3.99 16.86
C SER A 70 14.23 4.51 17.34
N LYS A 71 13.21 3.63 17.43
CA LYS A 71 11.79 3.98 17.70
C LYS A 71 11.15 4.88 16.62
N GLU A 72 11.77 4.93 15.45
CA GLU A 72 11.20 5.58 14.26
C GLU A 72 10.66 4.50 13.33
N TYR A 73 9.69 4.84 12.47
CA TYR A 73 9.10 3.88 11.54
C TYR A 73 9.19 4.39 10.11
N ALA A 74 9.68 3.57 9.19
CA ALA A 74 9.64 3.90 7.77
C ALA A 74 8.22 3.87 7.24
N LEU A 75 7.91 4.90 6.45
CA LEU A 75 6.74 4.97 5.59
C LEU A 75 7.23 5.14 4.15
N PHE A 76 7.02 4.14 3.31
CA PHE A 76 7.40 4.22 1.91
C PHE A 76 6.25 4.82 1.10
N LYS A 77 6.51 5.94 0.43
CA LYS A 77 5.60 6.57 -0.52
C LYS A 77 5.82 5.93 -1.89
N LEU A 78 4.79 5.32 -2.45
CA LEU A 78 4.75 4.83 -3.82
C LEU A 78 3.70 5.64 -4.59
N GLU A 79 4.15 6.43 -5.57
CA GLU A 79 3.27 7.23 -6.39
C GLU A 79 3.03 6.60 -7.77
N THR A 80 1.77 6.64 -8.21
CA THR A 80 1.34 6.29 -9.56
C THR A 80 0.67 7.51 -10.20
N ASP A 81 0.33 7.44 -11.49
CA ASP A 81 -0.43 8.50 -12.16
C ASP A 81 -1.78 8.77 -11.49
N LYS A 82 -2.37 7.74 -10.87
CA LYS A 82 -3.75 7.77 -10.35
C LYS A 82 -3.85 7.94 -8.84
N LYS A 83 -2.83 7.51 -8.08
CA LYS A 83 -2.93 7.33 -6.63
C LYS A 83 -1.55 7.33 -5.97
N ILE A 84 -1.50 7.81 -4.73
CA ILE A 84 -0.34 7.68 -3.83
C ILE A 84 -0.64 6.57 -2.81
N TYR A 85 0.29 5.65 -2.64
CA TYR A 85 0.25 4.61 -1.62
C TYR A 85 1.27 4.93 -0.53
N LYS A 86 0.85 4.91 0.73
CA LYS A 86 1.71 5.05 1.90
C LYS A 86 1.84 3.67 2.55
N ILE A 87 3.02 3.07 2.41
CA ILE A 87 3.28 1.67 2.72
C ILE A 87 4.14 1.60 3.98
N GLN A 88 3.57 1.07 5.06
CA GLN A 88 4.27 0.89 6.33
C GLN A 88 4.38 -0.61 6.63
N PRO A 89 5.49 -1.25 6.26
CA PRO A 89 5.73 -2.64 6.63
C PRO A 89 5.91 -2.73 8.14
N LEU A 90 5.71 -3.94 8.60
CA LEU A 90 6.00 -4.32 9.96
C LEU A 90 7.51 -4.28 10.20
N GLN A 91 7.89 -3.65 11.32
CA GLN A 91 9.25 -3.37 11.78
C GLN A 91 9.37 -3.92 13.20
N PHE A 92 10.36 -4.78 13.45
CA PHE A 92 10.71 -5.20 14.80
C PHE A 92 12.22 -5.33 15.02
N CYS A 93 12.68 -4.60 16.02
CA CYS A 93 13.98 -4.77 16.62
C CYS A 93 13.94 -5.97 17.62
N TYR A 94 14.61 -7.07 17.26
CA TYR A 94 14.90 -8.26 18.12
C TYR A 94 13.79 -9.29 18.40
N ASP A 95 12.59 -9.20 17.83
CA ASP A 95 11.52 -10.16 18.17
C ASP A 95 11.61 -11.51 17.43
N ILE A 96 11.27 -12.57 18.17
CA ILE A 96 11.02 -13.91 17.65
C ILE A 96 9.55 -14.00 17.26
N PHE A 97 9.31 -14.32 15.99
CA PHE A 97 7.96 -14.52 15.48
C PHE A 97 7.43 -15.91 15.82
N ASP A 98 6.51 -15.99 16.77
CA ASP A 98 5.68 -17.18 16.97
C ASP A 98 4.49 -17.17 16.00
N TYR A 99 4.79 -17.60 14.78
CA TYR A 99 3.83 -17.83 13.70
C TYR A 99 3.90 -19.29 13.28
N LYS A 100 2.74 -19.92 13.09
CA LYS A 100 2.68 -21.23 12.43
C LYS A 100 3.06 -21.05 10.96
N LEU A 101 3.64 -22.08 10.35
CA LEU A 101 4.08 -22.02 8.95
C LEU A 101 2.96 -21.60 7.99
N ARG A 102 1.72 -22.03 8.23
CA ARG A 102 0.55 -21.65 7.43
C ARG A 102 0.10 -20.20 7.64
N GLU A 103 0.47 -19.57 8.74
CA GLU A 103 0.15 -18.16 9.09
C GLU A 103 1.00 -17.16 8.30
N VAL A 104 2.03 -17.62 7.58
CA VAL A 104 2.90 -16.79 6.75
C VAL A 104 2.77 -17.15 5.27
N LEU A 105 2.46 -16.16 4.46
CA LEU A 105 2.55 -16.23 3.00
C LEU A 105 3.81 -15.53 2.54
N TYR A 106 4.72 -16.27 1.91
CA TYR A 106 5.95 -15.70 1.36
C TYR A 106 5.74 -15.34 -0.11
N ILE A 107 5.95 -14.08 -0.46
CA ILE A 107 5.84 -13.59 -1.84
C ILE A 107 7.21 -13.10 -2.28
N ASN A 108 7.77 -13.76 -3.28
CA ASN A 108 9.02 -13.39 -3.93
C ASN A 108 8.75 -12.72 -5.29
N THR A 109 9.80 -12.22 -5.95
CA THR A 109 9.72 -11.58 -7.27
C THR A 109 8.88 -12.37 -8.30
N ASP A 110 9.10 -13.68 -8.36
CA ASP A 110 8.56 -14.56 -9.41
C ASP A 110 7.69 -15.72 -8.87
N SER A 111 7.55 -15.83 -7.56
CA SER A 111 6.97 -17.00 -6.93
C SER A 111 6.38 -16.72 -5.56
N ILE A 112 5.52 -17.62 -5.11
CA ILE A 112 4.84 -17.54 -3.84
C ILE A 112 5.08 -18.86 -3.11
N THR A 113 5.40 -18.82 -1.82
CA THR A 113 5.50 -20.04 -1.01
C THR A 113 4.44 -20.04 0.08
N VAL A 114 3.66 -21.11 0.13
CA VAL A 114 2.61 -21.36 1.11
C VAL A 114 3.06 -22.47 2.04
N ASN A 115 2.91 -22.27 3.36
CA ASN A 115 3.20 -23.27 4.37
C ASN A 115 4.63 -23.85 4.25
N HIS A 116 5.62 -22.99 3.94
CA HIS A 116 7.06 -23.33 3.77
C HIS A 116 7.41 -24.27 2.60
N GLU A 117 6.48 -25.09 2.12
CA GLU A 117 6.76 -26.20 1.19
C GLU A 117 6.18 -25.99 -0.21
N MET A 118 5.00 -25.38 -0.32
CA MET A 118 4.28 -25.28 -1.58
C MET A 118 4.69 -24.03 -2.35
N LYS A 119 5.54 -24.20 -3.37
CA LYS A 119 5.91 -23.13 -4.30
C LYS A 119 4.89 -23.01 -5.44
N LEU A 120 4.37 -21.81 -5.64
CA LEU A 120 3.40 -21.44 -6.66
C LEU A 120 3.98 -20.33 -7.56
N PRO A 121 3.58 -20.25 -8.83
CA PRO A 121 3.98 -19.14 -9.70
C PRO A 121 3.34 -17.82 -9.25
N ILE A 122 4.00 -16.69 -9.51
CA ILE A 122 3.47 -15.36 -9.14
C ILE A 122 2.11 -15.05 -9.79
N ASP A 123 1.79 -15.67 -10.93
CA ASP A 123 0.50 -15.49 -11.61
C ASP A 123 -0.68 -16.00 -10.78
N SER A 124 -0.44 -16.88 -9.78
CA SER A 124 -1.48 -17.33 -8.86
C SER A 124 -1.73 -16.35 -7.70
N LEU A 125 -1.04 -15.21 -7.63
CA LEU A 125 -1.02 -14.30 -6.48
C LEU A 125 -2.41 -13.93 -5.97
N LYS A 126 -3.32 -13.54 -6.86
CA LYS A 126 -4.69 -13.13 -6.48
C LYS A 126 -5.43 -14.25 -5.75
N VAL A 127 -5.39 -15.47 -6.28
CA VAL A 127 -6.05 -16.63 -5.67
C VAL A 127 -5.36 -17.01 -4.35
N THR A 128 -4.04 -16.96 -4.32
CA THR A 128 -3.28 -17.30 -3.12
C THR A 128 -3.51 -16.28 -1.98
N LEU A 129 -3.55 -14.98 -2.29
CA LEU A 129 -3.92 -13.92 -1.33
C LEU A 129 -5.33 -14.15 -0.77
N LYS A 130 -6.31 -14.44 -1.63
CA LYS A 130 -7.68 -14.76 -1.19
C LYS A 130 -7.70 -15.96 -0.25
N ASN A 131 -7.00 -17.04 -0.58
CA ASN A 131 -6.95 -18.23 0.26
C ASN A 131 -6.22 -17.98 1.58
N HIS A 132 -5.11 -17.25 1.57
CA HIS A 132 -4.35 -16.95 2.77
C HIS A 132 -5.12 -16.01 3.71
N LEU A 133 -5.79 -14.99 3.18
CA LEU A 133 -6.49 -14.01 4.00
C LEU A 133 -7.87 -14.52 4.43
N LEU A 134 -8.64 -15.18 3.56
CA LEU A 134 -10.03 -15.53 3.85
C LEU A 134 -10.25 -17.03 4.13
N ASN A 135 -9.37 -17.89 3.62
CA ASN A 135 -9.46 -19.34 3.63
C ASN A 135 -10.91 -19.89 3.46
N PRO A 136 -11.59 -19.56 2.36
CA PRO A 136 -13.02 -19.82 2.21
C PRO A 136 -13.38 -21.32 2.14
N ASN A 137 -12.40 -22.17 1.82
CA ASN A 137 -12.57 -23.60 1.65
C ASN A 137 -11.96 -24.42 2.80
N ASP A 138 -11.59 -23.78 3.91
CA ASP A 138 -10.94 -24.41 5.08
C ASP A 138 -9.75 -25.31 4.70
N ASN A 139 -8.92 -24.82 3.78
CA ASN A 139 -7.75 -25.55 3.33
C ASN A 139 -6.66 -25.47 4.41
N LYS A 140 -6.21 -26.64 4.88
CA LYS A 140 -5.20 -26.80 5.94
C LYS A 140 -3.84 -26.12 5.67
N ASN A 141 -3.54 -25.81 4.41
CA ASN A 141 -2.31 -25.11 4.02
C ASN A 141 -2.38 -23.60 4.29
N PHE A 142 -3.56 -23.07 4.59
CA PHE A 142 -3.81 -21.65 4.84
C PHE A 142 -4.31 -21.43 6.27
N PRO A 143 -4.19 -20.20 6.81
CA PRO A 143 -4.63 -19.88 8.17
C PRO A 143 -6.14 -20.06 8.31
N SER A 144 -6.59 -20.55 9.46
CA SER A 144 -8.01 -20.52 9.82
C SER A 144 -8.47 -19.08 10.09
N LYS A 145 -9.79 -18.85 10.19
CA LYS A 145 -10.37 -17.51 10.41
C LYS A 145 -9.76 -16.78 11.63
N GLY A 146 -9.55 -17.50 12.74
CA GLY A 146 -9.00 -16.94 13.99
C GLY A 146 -7.47 -16.89 14.07
N GLU A 147 -6.76 -17.39 13.05
CA GLU A 147 -5.30 -17.42 13.04
C GLU A 147 -4.69 -16.13 12.49
N LYS A 148 -3.43 -15.89 12.86
CA LYS A 148 -2.67 -14.74 12.37
C LYS A 148 -2.46 -14.87 10.87
N LYS A 149 -2.35 -13.72 10.20
CA LYS A 149 -2.16 -13.62 8.75
C LYS A 149 -1.01 -12.65 8.51
N LEU A 150 0.10 -13.17 8.00
CA LEU A 150 1.29 -12.40 7.70
C LEU A 150 1.70 -12.62 6.25
N ILE A 151 1.95 -11.53 5.55
CA ILE A 151 2.51 -11.56 4.21
C ILE A 151 3.98 -11.14 4.30
N SER A 152 4.90 -12.08 4.09
CA SER A 152 6.31 -11.78 3.93
C SER A 152 6.59 -11.47 2.46
N ILE A 153 7.29 -10.37 2.19
CA ILE A 153 7.63 -9.93 0.84
C ILE A 153 9.15 -9.83 0.73
N ASN A 154 9.70 -10.45 -0.31
CA ASN A 154 11.10 -10.34 -0.69
C ASN A 154 11.16 -10.09 -2.20
N VAL A 155 11.94 -9.09 -2.63
CA VAL A 155 12.22 -8.89 -4.05
C VAL A 155 13.71 -9.06 -4.25
N ASP A 156 14.09 -9.88 -5.23
CA ASP A 156 15.47 -10.06 -5.66
C ASP A 156 16.20 -8.72 -5.76
N GLY A 157 17.17 -8.50 -4.87
CA GLY A 157 17.90 -7.25 -4.73
C GLY A 157 18.76 -6.87 -5.95
N THR A 158 18.93 -7.79 -6.91
CA THR A 158 19.56 -7.48 -8.20
C THR A 158 18.61 -6.78 -9.18
N LYS A 159 17.31 -6.76 -8.90
CA LYS A 159 16.30 -6.08 -9.71
C LYS A 159 16.21 -4.60 -9.35
N ASP A 160 15.91 -3.80 -10.37
CA ASP A 160 15.59 -2.39 -10.20
C ASP A 160 14.34 -2.19 -9.34
N ILE A 161 14.26 -1.04 -8.66
CA ILE A 161 13.14 -0.64 -7.82
C ILE A 161 11.78 -0.72 -8.54
N ALA A 162 11.75 -0.60 -9.87
CA ALA A 162 10.55 -0.79 -10.67
C ALA A 162 9.89 -2.16 -10.47
N GLU A 163 10.67 -3.25 -10.33
CA GLU A 163 10.10 -4.58 -10.08
C GLU A 163 9.52 -4.68 -8.66
N THR A 164 10.14 -4.03 -7.67
CA THR A 164 9.56 -3.88 -6.33
C THR A 164 8.22 -3.17 -6.38
N LYS A 165 8.15 -2.01 -7.04
CA LYS A 165 6.91 -1.24 -7.19
C LYS A 165 5.82 -2.07 -7.84
N LYS A 166 6.15 -2.77 -8.92
CA LYS A 166 5.23 -3.64 -9.66
C LYS A 166 4.67 -4.77 -8.78
N LEU A 167 5.51 -5.44 -7.99
CA LEU A 167 5.03 -6.48 -7.08
C LEU A 167 4.15 -5.91 -5.97
N LEU A 168 4.56 -4.81 -5.34
CA LEU A 168 3.77 -4.14 -4.29
C LEU A 168 2.39 -3.72 -4.79
N LEU A 169 2.33 -3.13 -5.99
CA LEU A 169 1.06 -2.75 -6.62
C LEU A 169 0.17 -3.97 -6.87
N LYS A 170 0.72 -5.07 -7.42
CA LYS A 170 -0.03 -6.32 -7.61
C LYS A 170 -0.60 -6.87 -6.30
N ILE A 171 0.17 -6.83 -5.20
CA ILE A 171 -0.28 -7.27 -3.88
C ILE A 171 -1.40 -6.36 -3.37
N ILE A 172 -1.20 -5.04 -3.41
CA ILE A 172 -2.18 -4.05 -2.94
C ILE A 172 -3.48 -4.17 -3.74
N GLU A 173 -3.41 -4.31 -5.06
CA GLU A 173 -4.56 -4.52 -5.94
C GLU A 173 -5.30 -5.81 -5.59
N GLY A 174 -4.57 -6.93 -5.47
CA GLY A 174 -5.14 -8.22 -5.10
C GLY A 174 -5.86 -8.21 -3.75
N ILE A 175 -5.33 -7.45 -2.77
CA ILE A 175 -5.98 -7.26 -1.46
C ILE A 175 -7.18 -6.33 -1.57
N ASN A 176 -7.07 -5.23 -2.33
CA ASN A 176 -8.14 -4.25 -2.52
C ASN A 176 -9.40 -4.89 -3.11
N GLU A 177 -9.25 -5.87 -3.98
CA GLU A 177 -10.35 -6.63 -4.59
C GLU A 177 -11.05 -7.62 -3.65
N LEU A 178 -10.50 -7.89 -2.46
CA LEU A 178 -11.15 -8.78 -1.50
C LEU A 178 -12.33 -8.10 -0.81
N ASP A 179 -13.46 -8.80 -0.80
CA ASP A 179 -14.61 -8.49 0.06
C ASP A 179 -14.24 -8.82 1.51
N ASN A 180 -14.53 -7.89 2.44
CA ASN A 180 -14.32 -8.05 3.88
C ASN A 180 -12.88 -8.46 4.28
N LYS A 181 -11.94 -7.52 4.09
CA LYS A 181 -10.52 -7.69 4.43
C LYS A 181 -10.34 -7.97 5.94
N PRO A 182 -9.75 -9.12 6.34
CA PRO A 182 -9.43 -9.38 7.74
C PRO A 182 -8.24 -8.52 8.18
N ASN A 183 -7.93 -8.53 9.48
CA ASN A 183 -6.65 -7.99 9.95
C ASN A 183 -5.51 -8.89 9.48
N PHE A 184 -4.46 -8.29 8.91
CA PHE A 184 -3.24 -8.96 8.50
C PHE A 184 -2.04 -8.02 8.69
N GLY A 185 -0.85 -8.61 8.86
CA GLY A 185 0.42 -7.90 8.79
C GLY A 185 1.12 -8.18 7.46
N PHE A 186 2.09 -7.34 7.11
CA PHE A 186 3.04 -7.62 6.05
C PHE A 186 4.43 -7.09 6.42
N MET A 187 5.48 -7.77 5.99
CA MET A 187 6.86 -7.36 6.28
C MET A 187 7.70 -7.42 5.00
N PHE A 188 8.79 -6.67 5.02
CA PHE A 188 9.86 -6.80 4.03
C PHE A 188 11.00 -7.54 4.69
N GLU A 189 11.48 -8.63 4.08
CA GLU A 189 12.60 -9.38 4.62
C GLU A 189 13.55 -9.88 3.53
N ASN A 190 14.86 -9.82 3.82
CA ASN A 190 15.90 -10.36 2.93
C ASN A 190 16.19 -11.84 3.20
N ARG A 191 15.78 -12.38 4.35
CA ARG A 191 16.14 -13.74 4.77
C ARG A 191 15.36 -14.83 4.03
N GLY A 192 14.36 -14.44 3.23
CA GLY A 192 13.46 -15.38 2.56
C GLY A 192 12.68 -16.20 3.58
N ILE A 193 12.30 -17.42 3.22
CA ILE A 193 11.61 -18.33 4.13
C ILE A 193 12.54 -18.60 5.33
N ILE A 194 12.13 -18.18 6.54
CA ILE A 194 12.88 -18.42 7.78
C ILE A 194 13.31 -19.91 7.80
N PRO A 195 14.63 -20.21 7.92
CA PRO A 195 15.10 -21.59 7.90
C PRO A 195 14.46 -22.38 9.03
N LYS A 196 14.25 -23.68 8.81
CA LYS A 196 13.83 -24.60 9.87
C LYS A 196 14.71 -24.42 11.10
N PRO A 197 14.16 -24.49 12.32
CA PRO A 197 14.98 -24.53 13.53
C PRO A 197 16.06 -25.59 13.34
N ILE A 198 17.32 -25.20 13.53
CA ILE A 198 18.42 -26.14 13.65
C ILE A 198 18.16 -26.85 14.98
N TYR A 199 17.61 -28.06 14.91
CA TYR A 199 17.63 -28.96 16.05
C TYR A 199 19.08 -29.48 16.14
N GLU A 200 19.83 -28.95 17.10
CA GLU A 200 21.05 -29.60 17.62
C GLU A 200 20.67 -30.82 18.48
#